data_AF-A0A7S0FX87-F1
#
_entry.id   AF-A0A7S0FX87-F1
#
_cell.length_a   1.000
_cell.length_b   1.000
_cell.length_c   1.000
_cell.angle_alpha   90.00
_cell.angle_beta   90.00
_cell.angle_gamma   90.00
#
_symmetry.space_group_name_H-M   'P 1'
#
loop_
_entity.id
_entity.type
_entity.pdbx_description
1 polymer ?
#
loop_
_entity_poly.entity_id
_entity_poly.type
_entity_poly.pdbx_seq_one_letter_code
_entity_poly.pdbx_strand_id
1 'polypeptide(L)'
;AGEPRVPAPAVAAAAAGGVAAALGRRTAGSSGSEVPTDEEIFEALSPVVGVGATLLVRRQPDLVSSLLDSLLWFFCSNEYAIIVPLVVLGLRLSVLGAAGSASYMIFRTKDEHERLTICMQMGDKSYLGATHRQLLRNSFSASTSFPGIFVATMVINFLVSFFVVFAVIVMVVTPFVLLAIKGTRHIILTSLEVIAFPLLAFLVRYALKNLLVDRLMVEHGQPLYPFLFAPLWFMLILLHFVQAPFFGVFRYLTLLTFAIIQSTFLHCSALPEAWMYVDPGYFAFISLTFTQSSRRNLVRRCFISALMPQVQRAQGPAPAREDAETGGGEAASRAARARRLRVRNKLWVAV
;
A
#
# COMPACT_ATOMS: atom_id res chain seq x y z
N ALA A 1 -24.42 9.46 -36.58
CA ALA A 1 -24.67 8.14 -35.95
C ALA A 1 -24.33 8.28 -34.48
N GLY A 2 -25.23 7.81 -33.61
CA GLY A 2 -25.50 8.40 -32.29
C GLY A 2 -24.36 8.36 -31.27
N GLU A 3 -24.16 9.50 -30.59
CA GLU A 3 -23.37 9.60 -29.36
C GLU A 3 -24.09 8.89 -28.21
N PRO A 4 -23.41 8.04 -27.43
CA PRO A 4 -23.98 7.50 -26.21
C PRO A 4 -23.97 8.57 -25.12
N ARG A 5 -25.16 9.02 -24.70
CA ARG A 5 -25.36 9.80 -23.47
C ARG A 5 -24.97 8.94 -22.27
N VAL A 6 -23.88 9.31 -21.60
CA VAL A 6 -23.47 8.76 -20.30
C VAL A 6 -24.43 9.32 -19.23
N PRO A 7 -25.12 8.49 -18.43
CA PRO A 7 -25.94 8.98 -17.34
C PRO A 7 -25.05 9.54 -16.22
N ALA A 8 -25.40 10.72 -15.72
CA ALA A 8 -24.80 11.31 -14.54
C ALA A 8 -25.03 10.41 -13.31
N PRO A 9 -24.01 10.14 -12.48
CA PRO A 9 -24.23 9.46 -11.21
C PRO A 9 -24.87 10.43 -10.21
N ALA A 10 -26.20 10.41 -10.15
CA ALA A 10 -26.92 10.66 -8.92
C ALA A 10 -26.72 9.45 -7.99
N VAL A 11 -26.75 9.69 -6.67
CA VAL A 11 -26.60 8.70 -5.57
C VAL A 11 -25.15 8.50 -5.07
N ALA A 12 -24.69 9.46 -4.26
CA ALA A 12 -23.78 9.23 -3.14
C ALA A 12 -23.91 10.36 -2.10
N ALA A 13 -25.12 10.57 -1.57
CA ALA A 13 -25.41 11.57 -0.53
C ALA A 13 -26.32 11.00 0.57
N ALA A 14 -26.04 9.78 1.03
CA ALA A 14 -26.87 9.09 2.02
C ALA A 14 -26.08 8.38 3.14
N ALA A 15 -24.85 8.82 3.44
CA ALA A 15 -24.04 8.24 4.53
C ALA A 15 -23.27 9.28 5.38
N ALA A 16 -23.79 10.50 5.50
CA ALA A 16 -23.23 11.55 6.36
C ALA A 16 -24.30 12.28 7.20
N GLY A 17 -25.46 11.65 7.41
CA GLY A 17 -26.63 12.26 8.07
C GLY A 17 -26.90 11.83 9.52
N GLY A 18 -25.99 11.08 10.15
CA GLY A 18 -26.25 10.45 11.46
C GLY A 18 -25.75 11.21 12.70
N VAL A 19 -24.85 12.18 12.54
CA VAL A 19 -24.20 12.87 13.69
C VAL A 19 -24.62 14.34 13.82
N ALA A 20 -25.18 14.94 12.76
CA ALA A 20 -25.66 16.32 12.78
C ALA A 20 -27.05 16.51 13.43
N ALA A 21 -27.81 15.43 13.64
CA ALA A 21 -29.17 15.49 14.20
C ALA A 21 -29.23 15.59 15.74
N ALA A 22 -28.11 15.41 16.44
CA ALA A 22 -28.03 15.54 17.91
C ALA A 22 -27.65 16.95 18.39
N LEU A 23 -27.23 17.85 17.49
CA LEU A 23 -26.79 19.21 17.80
C LEU A 23 -27.77 20.32 17.36
N GLY A 24 -28.87 19.97 16.69
CA GLY A 24 -29.80 20.94 16.10
C GLY A 24 -31.03 21.33 16.95
N ARG A 25 -31.09 20.98 18.24
CA ARG A 25 -32.31 21.17 19.06
C ARG A 25 -32.18 22.13 20.24
N ARG A 26 -31.29 23.11 20.16
CA ARG A 26 -31.25 24.29 21.04
C ARG A 26 -30.76 25.48 20.24
N THR A 27 -31.67 26.35 19.81
CA THR A 27 -31.46 27.78 19.58
C THR A 27 -32.75 28.39 19.03
N ALA A 28 -33.67 28.69 19.94
CA ALA A 28 -34.71 29.68 19.68
C ALA A 28 -34.86 30.51 20.96
N GLY A 29 -34.37 31.75 20.91
CA GLY A 29 -34.57 32.76 21.94
C GLY A 29 -33.35 33.03 22.81
N SER A 30 -32.58 34.05 22.45
CA SER A 30 -32.01 35.06 23.36
C SER A 30 -30.84 35.75 22.67
N SER A 31 -31.05 37.01 22.31
CA SER A 31 -30.05 37.95 21.85
C SER A 31 -28.99 38.18 22.94
N GLY A 32 -27.72 37.97 22.57
CA GLY A 32 -26.55 38.22 23.43
C GLY A 32 -25.96 36.93 23.98
N SER A 33 -25.15 36.23 23.18
CA SER A 33 -24.35 35.09 23.64
C SER A 33 -22.90 35.36 23.30
N GLU A 34 -22.14 35.75 24.31
CA GLU A 34 -20.69 35.59 24.31
C GLU A 34 -20.40 34.10 24.07
N VAL A 35 -19.49 33.83 23.14
CA VAL A 35 -19.01 32.47 22.87
C VAL A 35 -18.10 32.12 24.06
N PRO A 36 -18.43 31.10 24.88
CA PRO A 36 -17.57 30.70 25.98
C PRO A 36 -16.23 30.28 25.40
N THR A 37 -15.16 30.91 25.85
CA THR A 37 -13.80 30.56 25.48
C THR A 37 -13.48 29.14 25.95
N ASP A 38 -12.63 28.43 25.20
CA ASP A 38 -12.25 27.03 25.49
C ASP A 38 -11.75 26.82 26.94
N GLU A 39 -11.31 27.88 27.62
CA GLU A 39 -10.92 27.89 29.04
C GLU A 39 -12.10 27.64 30.00
N GLU A 40 -13.29 28.20 29.73
CA GLU A 40 -14.47 28.02 30.61
C GLU A 40 -15.04 26.59 30.52
N ILE A 41 -14.93 25.96 29.35
CA ILE A 41 -15.30 24.55 29.15
C ILE A 41 -14.31 23.64 29.87
N PHE A 42 -13.03 24.01 29.92
CA PHE A 42 -11.99 23.27 30.63
C PHE A 42 -12.12 23.39 32.16
N GLU A 43 -12.48 24.57 32.68
CA GLU A 43 -12.76 24.77 34.10
C GLU A 43 -14.02 24.02 34.57
N ALA A 44 -15.06 23.94 33.74
CA ALA A 44 -16.29 23.20 34.08
C ALA A 44 -16.10 21.66 34.15
N LEU A 45 -15.11 21.11 33.42
CA LEU A 45 -14.79 19.67 33.43
C LEU A 45 -13.75 19.27 34.48
N SER A 46 -12.97 20.23 34.99
CA SER A 46 -11.94 20.03 36.02
C SER A 46 -12.46 19.37 37.31
N PRO A 47 -13.65 19.71 37.87
CA PRO A 47 -14.10 19.08 39.12
C PRO A 47 -14.58 17.63 38.92
N VAL A 48 -15.04 17.25 37.72
CA VAL A 48 -15.51 15.88 37.45
C VAL A 48 -14.31 14.93 37.26
N VAL A 49 -13.23 15.39 36.62
CA VAL A 49 -11.98 14.63 36.51
C VAL A 49 -11.23 14.61 37.85
N GLY A 50 -11.25 15.72 38.60
CA GLY A 50 -10.65 15.83 39.93
C GLY A 50 -11.30 14.93 40.97
N VAL A 51 -12.63 14.82 41.00
CA VAL A 51 -13.37 13.97 41.95
C VAL A 51 -13.24 12.48 41.57
N GLY A 52 -13.19 12.14 40.28
CA GLY A 52 -12.93 10.76 39.83
C GLY A 52 -11.51 10.28 40.16
N ALA A 53 -10.50 11.13 39.94
CA ALA A 53 -9.11 10.82 40.27
C ALA A 53 -8.84 10.78 41.79
N THR A 54 -9.47 11.67 42.56
CA THR A 54 -9.32 11.67 44.04
C THR A 54 -10.10 10.54 44.72
N LEU A 55 -11.22 10.09 44.17
CA LEU A 55 -11.92 8.89 44.68
C LEU A 55 -11.20 7.58 44.34
N LEU A 56 -10.47 7.51 43.21
CA LEU A 56 -9.62 6.37 42.87
C LEU A 56 -8.32 6.33 43.68
N VAL A 57 -7.74 7.49 44.01
CA VAL A 57 -6.47 7.56 44.76
C VAL A 57 -6.66 7.43 46.28
N ARG A 58 -7.82 7.78 46.84
CA ARG A 58 -7.97 7.90 48.30
C ARG A 58 -8.45 6.65 49.04
N ARG A 59 -8.78 5.53 48.37
CA ARG A 59 -9.46 4.42 49.07
C ARG A 59 -8.80 3.03 49.14
N GLN A 60 -7.72 2.70 48.42
CA GLN A 60 -7.03 1.42 48.67
C GLN A 60 -5.51 1.48 48.37
N PRO A 61 -4.68 2.02 49.29
CA PRO A 61 -3.24 1.77 49.25
C PRO A 61 -2.93 0.26 49.19
N ASP A 62 -3.79 -0.57 49.79
CA ASP A 62 -3.67 -2.04 49.82
C ASP A 62 -3.89 -2.69 48.44
N LEU A 63 -4.69 -2.10 47.55
CA LEU A 63 -4.96 -2.67 46.23
C LEU A 63 -3.87 -2.30 45.23
N VAL A 64 -3.31 -1.08 45.34
CA VAL A 64 -2.13 -0.68 44.56
C VAL A 64 -0.92 -1.48 45.01
N SER A 65 -0.65 -1.62 46.31
CA SER A 65 0.46 -2.45 46.79
C SER A 65 0.26 -3.93 46.45
N SER A 66 -0.96 -4.48 46.56
CA SER A 66 -1.24 -5.86 46.15
C SER A 66 -1.09 -6.06 44.64
N LEU A 67 -1.48 -5.10 43.81
CA LEU A 67 -1.23 -5.14 42.36
C LEU A 67 0.26 -5.02 42.04
N LEU A 68 0.98 -4.13 42.74
CA LEU A 68 2.42 -3.93 42.55
C LEU A 68 3.22 -5.14 43.01
N ASP A 69 2.85 -5.75 44.14
CA ASP A 69 3.45 -6.98 44.66
C ASP A 69 3.07 -8.18 43.78
N SER A 70 1.85 -8.23 43.23
CA SER A 70 1.47 -9.26 42.26
C SER A 70 2.24 -9.09 40.95
N LEU A 71 2.42 -7.86 40.47
CA LEU A 71 3.25 -7.55 39.30
C LEU A 71 4.74 -7.83 39.57
N LEU A 72 5.27 -7.42 40.71
CA LEU A 72 6.66 -7.66 41.11
C LEU A 72 6.93 -9.14 41.30
N TRP A 73 6.06 -9.87 41.98
CA TRP A 73 6.17 -11.32 42.14
C TRP A 73 6.07 -12.03 40.79
N PHE A 74 5.19 -11.56 39.90
CA PHE A 74 5.11 -12.02 38.53
C PHE A 74 6.43 -11.76 37.79
N PHE A 75 6.98 -10.53 37.82
CA PHE A 75 8.27 -10.19 37.19
C PHE A 75 9.49 -10.88 37.83
N CYS A 76 9.44 -11.22 39.12
CA CYS A 76 10.51 -11.90 39.85
C CYS A 76 10.48 -13.43 39.70
N SER A 77 9.47 -14.01 39.05
CA SER A 77 9.47 -15.44 38.74
C SER A 77 10.60 -15.75 37.75
N ASN A 78 11.37 -16.80 38.04
CA ASN A 78 12.49 -17.28 37.21
C ASN A 78 12.10 -17.53 35.74
N GLU A 79 10.81 -17.70 35.45
CA GLU A 79 10.28 -17.87 34.09
C GLU A 79 10.38 -16.57 33.26
N TYR A 80 10.29 -15.39 33.88
CA TYR A 80 10.39 -14.10 33.19
C TYR A 80 11.80 -13.74 32.75
N ALA A 81 12.81 -14.30 33.43
CA ALA A 81 14.20 -14.16 33.03
C ALA A 81 14.45 -14.68 31.60
N ILE A 82 13.61 -15.60 31.10
CA ILE A 82 13.69 -16.14 29.73
C ILE A 82 12.79 -15.35 28.76
N ILE A 83 11.58 -14.97 29.20
CA ILE A 83 10.59 -14.30 28.34
C ILE A 83 11.06 -12.89 27.95
N VAL A 84 11.60 -12.13 28.91
CA VAL A 84 11.96 -10.71 28.67
C VAL A 84 13.05 -10.56 27.60
N PRO A 85 14.20 -11.25 27.65
CA PRO A 85 15.22 -11.17 26.59
C PRO A 85 14.67 -11.57 25.22
N LEU A 86 13.75 -12.51 25.17
CA LEU A 86 13.15 -13.00 23.94
C LEU A 86 12.17 -12.00 23.32
N VAL A 87 11.35 -11.34 24.14
CA VAL A 87 10.50 -10.23 23.68
C VAL A 87 11.36 -9.07 23.18
N VAL A 88 12.43 -8.72 23.89
CA VAL A 88 13.39 -7.69 23.45
C VAL A 88 14.06 -8.07 22.13
N LEU A 89 14.46 -9.34 21.96
CA LEU A 89 14.99 -9.85 20.70
C LEU A 89 13.95 -9.76 19.58
N GLY A 90 12.71 -10.17 19.84
CA GLY A 90 11.61 -10.08 18.87
C GLY A 90 11.29 -8.64 18.46
N LEU A 91 11.33 -7.70 19.39
CA LEU A 91 11.19 -6.26 19.11
C LEU A 91 12.34 -5.76 18.22
N ARG A 92 13.59 -6.15 18.49
CA ARG A 92 14.73 -5.75 17.64
C ARG A 92 14.65 -6.34 16.24
N LEU A 93 14.29 -7.62 16.12
CA LEU A 93 14.13 -8.29 14.83
C LEU A 93 12.96 -7.71 14.02
N SER A 94 11.86 -7.33 14.67
CA SER A 94 10.74 -6.68 14.00
C SER A 94 11.09 -5.27 13.50
N VAL A 95 11.87 -4.50 14.25
CA VAL A 95 12.41 -3.21 13.76
C VAL A 95 13.30 -3.41 12.53
N LEU A 96 14.20 -4.41 12.55
CA LEU A 96 15.05 -4.72 11.39
C LEU A 96 14.22 -5.18 10.17
N GLY A 97 13.22 -6.04 10.39
CA GLY A 97 12.30 -6.48 9.34
C GLY A 97 11.49 -5.34 8.74
N ALA A 98 10.98 -4.42 9.59
CA ALA A 98 10.27 -3.22 9.17
C ALA A 98 11.17 -2.27 8.36
N ALA A 99 12.41 -2.06 8.79
CA ALA A 99 13.38 -1.26 8.05
C ALA A 99 13.73 -1.88 6.68
N GLY A 100 13.87 -3.21 6.63
CA GLY A 100 14.06 -3.96 5.39
C GLY A 100 12.88 -3.81 4.43
N SER A 101 11.65 -3.95 4.93
CA SER A 101 10.40 -3.75 4.16
C SER A 101 10.30 -2.33 3.60
N ALA A 102 10.56 -1.30 4.43
CA ALA A 102 10.54 0.09 3.99
C ALA A 102 11.62 0.37 2.92
N SER A 103 12.82 -0.18 3.10
CA SER A 103 13.90 -0.08 2.11
C SER A 103 13.52 -0.75 0.80
N TYR A 104 12.94 -1.95 0.86
CA TYR A 104 12.45 -2.68 -0.31
C TYR A 104 11.39 -1.87 -1.08
N MET A 105 10.45 -1.25 -0.38
CA MET A 105 9.43 -0.38 -0.98
C MET A 105 10.04 0.79 -1.76
N ILE A 106 11.10 1.41 -1.22
CA ILE A 106 11.81 2.52 -1.90
C ILE A 106 12.45 2.03 -3.19
N PHE A 107 13.27 0.98 -3.14
CA PHE A 107 13.95 0.44 -4.31
C PHE A 107 12.95 0.00 -5.38
N ARG A 108 11.91 -0.72 -4.97
CA ARG A 108 10.86 -1.19 -5.88
C ARG A 108 10.12 -0.04 -6.57
N THR A 109 9.79 1.01 -5.83
CA THR A 109 9.10 2.18 -6.39
C THR A 109 10.00 2.96 -7.36
N LYS A 110 11.30 3.04 -7.08
CA LYS A 110 12.28 3.62 -8.00
C LYS A 110 12.37 2.84 -9.31
N ASP A 111 12.56 1.53 -9.24
CA ASP A 111 12.71 0.67 -10.42
C ASP A 111 11.46 0.74 -11.32
N GLU A 112 10.28 0.70 -10.71
CA GLU A 112 9.01 0.80 -11.44
C GLU A 112 8.77 2.20 -12.00
N HIS A 113 9.21 3.26 -11.32
CA HIS A 113 9.17 4.62 -11.87
C HIS A 113 10.02 4.76 -13.13
N GLU A 114 11.25 4.23 -13.11
CA GLU A 114 12.15 4.24 -14.27
C GLU A 114 11.56 3.43 -15.43
N ARG A 115 11.12 2.20 -15.14
CA ARG A 115 10.48 1.32 -16.13
C ARG A 115 9.27 1.97 -16.78
N LEU A 116 8.33 2.48 -15.98
CA LEU A 116 7.10 3.10 -16.49
C LEU A 116 7.40 4.39 -17.27
N THR A 117 8.40 5.17 -16.86
CA THR A 117 8.82 6.36 -17.61
C THR A 117 9.29 5.98 -19.01
N ILE A 118 10.08 4.91 -19.15
CA ILE A 118 10.55 4.40 -20.45
C ILE A 118 9.37 3.90 -21.29
N CYS A 119 8.49 3.08 -20.73
CA CYS A 119 7.28 2.60 -21.42
C CYS A 119 6.42 3.76 -21.95
N MET A 120 6.17 4.78 -21.12
CA MET A 120 5.40 5.96 -21.52
C MET A 120 6.09 6.79 -22.62
N GLN A 121 7.43 6.87 -22.60
CA GLN A 121 8.20 7.54 -23.66
C GLN A 121 8.17 6.78 -24.98
N MET A 122 8.14 5.44 -24.93
CA MET A 122 7.96 4.57 -26.11
C MET A 122 6.53 4.60 -26.65
N GLY A 123 5.58 5.18 -25.92
CA GLY A 123 4.17 5.20 -26.28
C GLY A 123 3.43 3.90 -25.95
N ASP A 124 4.04 3.02 -25.15
CA ASP A 124 3.39 1.81 -24.63
C ASP A 124 2.24 2.18 -23.68
N LYS A 125 1.15 1.42 -23.78
CA LYS A 125 -0.11 1.59 -23.04
C LYS A 125 -0.40 0.39 -22.12
N SER A 126 0.60 -0.46 -21.86
CA SER A 126 0.49 -1.65 -21.01
C SER A 126 0.30 -1.36 -19.51
N TYR A 127 0.41 -0.10 -19.07
CA TYR A 127 0.28 0.29 -17.67
C TYR A 127 -1.18 0.53 -17.26
N LEU A 128 -1.49 0.24 -16.00
CA LEU A 128 -2.82 0.44 -15.42
C LEU A 128 -3.15 1.94 -15.40
N GLY A 129 -4.28 2.35 -16.01
CA GLY A 129 -4.64 3.76 -16.20
C GLY A 129 -4.36 4.32 -17.59
N ALA A 130 -3.80 3.53 -18.52
CA ALA A 130 -3.54 3.98 -19.88
C ALA A 130 -4.80 4.39 -20.65
N THR A 131 -5.97 3.81 -20.31
CA THR A 131 -7.26 4.21 -20.91
C THR A 131 -7.67 5.64 -20.51
N HIS A 132 -7.19 6.14 -19.36
CA HIS A 132 -7.56 7.42 -18.78
C HIS A 132 -6.51 8.53 -19.00
N ARG A 133 -5.73 8.45 -20.09
CA ARG A 133 -4.63 9.39 -20.39
C ARG A 133 -5.05 10.87 -20.39
N GLN A 134 -6.30 11.18 -20.77
CA GLN A 134 -6.81 12.55 -20.74
C GLN A 134 -6.91 13.11 -19.31
N LEU A 135 -7.29 12.27 -18.34
CA LEU A 135 -7.31 12.65 -16.93
C LEU A 135 -5.88 12.98 -16.47
N LEU A 136 -4.91 12.09 -16.74
CA LEU A 136 -3.51 12.28 -16.38
C LEU A 136 -2.90 13.57 -16.94
N ARG A 137 -3.35 14.02 -18.13
CA ARG A 137 -2.89 15.28 -18.73
C ARG A 137 -3.25 16.51 -17.89
N ASN A 138 -4.38 16.45 -17.18
CA ASN A 138 -4.87 17.55 -16.35
C ASN A 138 -4.49 17.39 -14.87
N SER A 139 -3.84 16.29 -14.49
CA SER A 139 -3.52 15.94 -13.09
C SER A 139 -2.14 16.42 -12.63
N PHE A 140 -1.70 17.61 -13.07
CA PHE A 140 -0.41 18.16 -12.64
C PHE A 140 -0.37 18.40 -11.12
N SER A 141 -1.47 18.84 -10.51
CA SER A 141 -1.56 19.01 -9.05
C SER A 141 -1.31 17.70 -8.31
N ALA A 142 -1.88 16.58 -8.76
CA ALA A 142 -1.67 15.26 -8.16
C ALA A 142 -0.21 14.81 -8.22
N SER A 143 0.57 15.25 -9.23
CA SER A 143 2.01 14.94 -9.27
C SER A 143 2.80 15.64 -8.16
N THR A 144 2.34 16.79 -7.68
CA THR A 144 3.03 17.56 -6.64
C THR A 144 2.80 17.00 -5.24
N SER A 145 1.72 16.25 -5.02
CA SER A 145 1.45 15.57 -3.74
C SER A 145 2.24 14.28 -3.57
N PHE A 146 2.83 13.73 -4.65
CA PHE A 146 3.51 12.43 -4.61
C PHE A 146 4.61 12.33 -3.54
N PRO A 147 5.57 13.28 -3.39
CA PRO A 147 6.62 13.15 -2.38
C PRO A 147 6.07 13.06 -0.95
N GLY A 148 5.02 13.82 -0.64
CA GLY A 148 4.38 13.79 0.68
C GLY A 148 3.68 12.46 0.94
N ILE A 149 2.90 11.98 -0.04
CA ILE A 149 2.25 10.67 0.04
C ILE A 149 3.30 9.55 0.15
N PHE A 150 4.41 9.64 -0.60
CA PHE A 150 5.50 8.67 -0.56
C PHE A 150 6.11 8.53 0.84
N VAL A 151 6.45 9.65 1.49
CA VAL A 151 7.01 9.64 2.84
C VAL A 151 5.99 9.13 3.85
N ALA A 152 4.73 9.57 3.76
CA ALA A 152 3.67 9.11 4.67
C ALA A 152 3.44 7.60 4.55
N THR A 153 3.32 7.07 3.33
CA THR A 153 3.15 5.64 3.08
C THR A 153 4.37 4.84 3.53
N MET A 154 5.59 5.38 3.42
CA MET A 154 6.80 4.73 3.93
C MET A 154 6.76 4.55 5.46
N VAL A 155 6.35 5.59 6.19
CA VAL A 155 6.22 5.54 7.66
C VAL A 155 5.11 4.56 8.07
N ILE A 156 3.96 4.62 7.39
CA ILE A 156 2.86 3.67 7.64
C ILE A 156 3.31 2.23 7.34
N ASN A 157 4.01 1.99 6.22
CA ASN A 157 4.54 0.67 5.88
C ASN A 157 5.52 0.17 6.94
N PHE A 158 6.40 1.03 7.45
CA PHE A 158 7.30 0.68 8.55
C PHE A 158 6.52 0.24 9.79
N LEU A 159 5.51 1.00 10.22
CA LEU A 159 4.68 0.67 11.39
C LEU A 159 3.90 -0.63 11.19
N VAL A 160 3.23 -0.79 10.05
CA VAL A 160 2.47 -1.99 9.72
C VAL A 160 3.40 -3.21 9.65
N SER A 161 4.54 -3.09 8.97
CA SER A 161 5.54 -4.15 8.89
C SER A 161 6.11 -4.51 10.26
N PHE A 162 6.33 -3.53 11.14
CA PHE A 162 6.79 -3.77 12.51
C PHE A 162 5.78 -4.63 13.28
N PHE A 163 4.50 -4.26 13.28
CA PHE A 163 3.46 -5.03 13.97
C PHE A 163 3.25 -6.42 13.35
N VAL A 164 3.29 -6.53 12.02
CA VAL A 164 3.13 -7.83 11.33
C VAL A 164 4.31 -8.75 11.63
N VAL A 165 5.55 -8.28 11.50
CA VAL A 165 6.75 -9.10 11.78
C VAL A 165 6.79 -9.46 13.27
N PHE A 166 6.47 -8.53 14.17
CA PHE A 166 6.39 -8.81 15.60
C PHE A 166 5.31 -9.86 15.90
N ALA A 167 4.11 -9.73 15.35
CA ALA A 167 3.03 -10.70 15.52
C ALA A 167 3.41 -12.08 14.98
N VAL A 168 4.10 -12.16 13.84
CA VAL A 168 4.62 -13.43 13.30
C VAL A 168 5.67 -14.03 14.23
N ILE A 169 6.62 -13.23 14.73
CA ILE A 169 7.63 -13.70 15.70
C ILE A 169 6.95 -14.23 16.95
N VAL A 170 5.97 -13.50 17.52
CA VAL A 170 5.20 -13.94 18.68
C VAL A 170 4.46 -15.24 18.36
N MET A 171 3.72 -15.31 17.26
CA MET A 171 2.99 -16.53 16.88
C MET A 171 3.90 -17.75 16.68
N VAL A 172 5.11 -17.55 16.15
CA VAL A 172 6.07 -18.65 15.93
C VAL A 172 6.80 -19.01 17.22
N VAL A 173 7.31 -18.02 17.96
CA VAL A 173 8.20 -18.24 19.10
C VAL A 173 7.44 -18.60 20.38
N THR A 174 6.29 -17.97 20.64
CA THR A 174 5.48 -18.24 21.83
C THR A 174 5.15 -19.72 22.05
N PRO A 175 4.71 -20.51 21.04
CA PRO A 175 4.44 -21.93 21.27
C PRO A 175 5.69 -22.73 21.68
N PHE A 176 6.87 -22.41 21.15
CA PHE A 176 8.11 -23.07 21.58
C PHE A 176 8.48 -22.73 23.02
N VAL A 177 8.32 -21.46 23.42
CA VAL A 177 8.60 -21.00 24.79
C VAL A 177 7.65 -21.63 25.78
N LEU A 178 6.35 -21.57 25.49
CA LEU A 178 5.33 -22.14 26.36
C LEU A 178 5.50 -23.67 26.47
N LEU A 179 6.07 -24.35 25.47
CA LEU A 179 6.34 -25.80 25.51
C LEU A 179 7.53 -26.13 26.42
N ALA A 180 8.49 -25.22 26.55
CA ALA A 180 9.62 -25.36 27.46
C ALA A 180 9.22 -25.19 28.93
N ILE A 181 8.17 -24.41 29.21
CA ILE A 181 7.65 -24.19 30.57
C ILE A 181 6.76 -25.37 30.99
N LYS A 182 7.15 -26.06 32.06
CA LYS A 182 6.47 -27.28 32.54
C LYS A 182 4.99 -27.03 32.87
N GLY A 183 4.66 -25.87 33.43
CA GLY A 183 3.30 -25.53 33.84
C GLY A 183 2.32 -25.35 32.67
N THR A 184 2.76 -24.75 31.57
CA THR A 184 1.90 -24.39 30.41
C THR A 184 1.87 -25.45 29.31
N ARG A 185 2.69 -26.50 29.41
CA ARG A 185 2.83 -27.55 28.38
C ARG A 185 1.48 -28.18 27.99
N HIS A 186 0.59 -28.41 28.96
CA HIS A 186 -0.70 -29.05 28.71
C HIS A 186 -1.59 -28.22 27.76
N ILE A 187 -1.61 -26.89 27.93
CA ILE A 187 -2.42 -25.98 27.10
C ILE A 187 -2.02 -26.07 25.62
N ILE A 188 -0.71 -26.14 25.35
CA ILE A 188 -0.20 -26.24 23.98
C ILE A 188 -0.45 -27.62 23.38
N LEU A 189 -0.31 -28.68 24.17
CA LEU A 189 -0.59 -30.02 23.65
C LEU A 189 -2.06 -30.14 23.25
N THR A 190 -2.97 -29.61 24.06
CA THR A 190 -4.40 -29.56 23.72
C THR A 190 -4.67 -28.70 22.48
N SER A 191 -4.02 -27.54 22.34
CA SER A 191 -4.22 -26.70 21.14
C SER A 191 -3.59 -27.33 19.88
N LEU A 192 -2.44 -28.00 20.01
CA LEU A 192 -1.79 -28.73 18.94
C LEU A 192 -2.63 -29.91 18.47
N GLU A 193 -3.32 -30.61 19.38
CA GLU A 193 -4.28 -31.67 19.03
C GLU A 193 -5.44 -31.14 18.17
N VAL A 194 -5.99 -29.97 18.51
CA VAL A 194 -7.04 -29.31 17.72
C VAL A 194 -6.54 -28.94 16.30
N ILE A 195 -5.28 -28.53 16.16
CA ILE A 195 -4.66 -28.21 14.85
C ILE A 195 -4.24 -29.48 14.09
N ALA A 196 -3.83 -30.53 14.80
CA ALA A 196 -3.40 -31.79 14.21
C ALA A 196 -4.56 -32.50 13.50
N PHE A 197 -5.79 -32.39 14.00
CA PHE A 197 -6.96 -33.01 13.39
C PHE A 197 -7.23 -32.54 11.94
N PRO A 198 -7.38 -31.24 11.62
CA PRO A 198 -7.56 -30.78 10.24
C PRO A 198 -6.32 -31.05 9.37
N LEU A 199 -5.11 -31.03 9.94
CA LEU A 199 -3.88 -31.39 9.22
C LEU A 199 -3.88 -32.87 8.81
N LEU A 200 -4.26 -33.76 9.73
CA LEU A 200 -4.39 -35.20 9.46
C LEU A 200 -5.49 -35.44 8.43
N ALA A 201 -6.65 -34.79 8.57
CA ALA A 201 -7.72 -34.86 7.58
C ALA A 201 -7.24 -34.38 6.18
N PHE A 202 -6.42 -33.33 6.12
CA PHE A 202 -5.80 -32.87 4.88
C PHE A 202 -4.85 -33.91 4.28
N LEU A 203 -3.99 -34.53 5.10
CA LEU A 203 -3.08 -35.60 4.66
C LEU A 203 -3.84 -36.83 4.17
N VAL A 204 -4.86 -37.27 4.89
CA VAL A 204 -5.74 -38.38 4.48
C VAL A 204 -6.43 -38.05 3.16
N ARG A 205 -6.92 -36.82 2.98
CA ARG A 205 -7.48 -36.35 1.69
C ARG A 205 -6.47 -36.46 0.57
N TYR A 206 -5.27 -35.94 0.82
CA TYR A 206 -4.20 -35.90 -0.18
C TYR A 206 -3.80 -37.31 -0.61
N ALA A 207 -3.71 -38.24 0.35
CA ALA A 207 -3.47 -39.65 0.09
C ALA A 207 -4.62 -40.29 -0.70
N LEU A 208 -5.89 -40.13 -0.27
CA LEU A 208 -7.05 -40.69 -1.00
C LEU A 208 -7.14 -40.15 -2.43
N LYS A 209 -6.94 -38.84 -2.61
CA LYS A 209 -7.01 -38.23 -3.93
C LYS A 209 -5.88 -38.73 -4.82
N ASN A 210 -4.62 -38.55 -4.42
CA ASN A 210 -3.49 -38.79 -5.32
C ASN A 210 -3.15 -40.28 -5.46
N LEU A 211 -3.31 -41.08 -4.39
CA LEU A 211 -2.95 -42.50 -4.42
C LEU A 211 -4.10 -43.39 -4.87
N LEU A 212 -5.32 -43.13 -4.41
CA LEU A 212 -6.49 -43.93 -4.75
C LEU A 212 -7.16 -43.42 -6.03
N VAL A 213 -7.67 -42.19 -6.06
CA VAL A 213 -8.43 -41.70 -7.22
C VAL A 213 -7.55 -41.57 -8.46
N ASP A 214 -6.52 -40.71 -8.37
CA ASP A 214 -5.78 -40.26 -9.55
C ASP A 214 -4.88 -41.36 -10.11
N ARG A 215 -4.36 -42.25 -9.25
CA ARG A 215 -3.43 -43.32 -9.68
C ARG A 215 -4.10 -44.66 -9.96
N LEU A 216 -5.16 -45.03 -9.23
CA LEU A 216 -5.77 -46.36 -9.35
C LEU A 216 -7.10 -46.36 -10.09
N MET A 217 -7.86 -45.26 -10.04
CA MET A 217 -9.24 -45.24 -10.54
C MET A 217 -9.44 -44.45 -11.83
N VAL A 218 -8.53 -43.54 -12.17
CA VAL A 218 -8.64 -42.69 -13.36
C VAL A 218 -7.52 -43.00 -14.33
N GLU A 219 -7.88 -43.43 -15.53
CA GLU A 219 -6.95 -43.58 -16.65
C GLU A 219 -7.46 -42.71 -17.80
N HIS A 220 -6.61 -41.86 -18.37
CA HIS A 220 -6.97 -40.98 -19.50
C HIS A 220 -8.20 -40.07 -19.22
N GLY A 221 -8.42 -39.72 -17.96
CA GLY A 221 -9.57 -38.89 -17.54
C GLY A 221 -10.90 -39.64 -17.45
N GLN A 222 -10.91 -40.97 -17.63
CA GLN A 222 -12.09 -41.80 -17.46
C GLN A 222 -11.97 -42.70 -16.22
N PRO A 223 -13.06 -42.89 -15.44
CA PRO A 223 -13.03 -43.79 -14.30
C PRO A 223 -13.05 -45.26 -14.76
N LEU A 224 -12.01 -46.02 -14.44
CA LEU A 224 -11.89 -47.46 -14.74
C LEU A 224 -12.96 -48.29 -14.01
N TYR A 225 -13.28 -47.93 -12.76
CA TYR A 225 -14.19 -48.69 -11.89
C TYR A 225 -15.30 -47.79 -11.33
N PRO A 226 -16.41 -47.59 -12.06
CA PRO A 226 -17.45 -46.62 -11.69
C PRO A 226 -18.12 -46.94 -10.33
N PHE A 227 -18.30 -48.23 -10.02
CA PHE A 227 -18.94 -48.66 -8.77
C PHE A 227 -18.10 -48.34 -7.52
N LEU A 228 -16.77 -48.43 -7.61
CA LEU A 228 -15.88 -48.06 -6.51
C LEU A 228 -15.62 -46.55 -6.49
N PHE A 229 -15.63 -45.91 -7.67
CA PHE A 229 -15.34 -44.49 -7.81
C PHE A 229 -16.41 -43.64 -7.12
N ALA A 230 -17.69 -43.96 -7.31
CA ALA A 230 -18.81 -43.20 -6.74
C ALA A 230 -18.75 -43.03 -5.20
N PRO A 231 -18.61 -44.10 -4.38
CA PRO A 231 -18.55 -43.94 -2.93
C PRO A 231 -17.26 -43.23 -2.46
N LEU A 232 -16.13 -43.47 -3.11
CA LEU A 232 -14.87 -42.83 -2.75
C LEU A 232 -14.85 -41.34 -3.11
N TRP A 233 -15.46 -40.99 -4.24
CA TRP A 233 -15.73 -39.61 -4.64
C TRP A 233 -16.68 -38.92 -3.65
N PHE A 234 -17.76 -39.58 -3.24
CA PHE A 234 -18.68 -39.04 -2.23
C PHE A 234 -18.00 -38.80 -0.88
N MET A 235 -17.13 -39.73 -0.44
CA MET A 235 -16.30 -39.54 0.76
C MET A 235 -15.37 -38.32 0.64
N LEU A 236 -14.74 -38.11 -0.52
CA LEU A 236 -13.94 -36.91 -0.77
C LEU A 236 -14.78 -35.63 -0.71
N ILE A 237 -16.01 -35.63 -1.25
CA ILE A 237 -16.93 -34.49 -1.15
C ILE A 237 -17.25 -34.18 0.32
N LEU A 238 -17.59 -35.19 1.13
CA LEU A 238 -17.87 -35.00 2.56
C LEU A 238 -16.64 -34.43 3.30
N LEU A 239 -15.45 -34.95 3.00
CA LEU A 239 -14.21 -34.44 3.59
C LEU A 239 -13.94 -32.98 3.18
N HIS A 240 -14.25 -32.61 1.93
CA HIS A 240 -14.19 -31.24 1.44
C HIS A 240 -15.17 -30.32 2.17
N PHE A 241 -16.38 -30.79 2.46
CA PHE A 241 -17.38 -30.02 3.19
C PHE A 241 -16.90 -29.68 4.61
N VAL A 242 -16.30 -30.65 5.32
CA VAL A 242 -15.71 -30.44 6.66
C VAL A 242 -14.54 -29.44 6.61
N GLN A 243 -13.75 -29.45 5.53
CA GLN A 243 -12.62 -28.53 5.37
C GLN A 243 -13.00 -27.15 4.83
N ALA A 244 -14.20 -26.99 4.26
CA ALA A 244 -14.62 -25.75 3.60
C ALA A 244 -14.53 -24.50 4.50
N PRO A 245 -14.92 -24.52 5.79
CA PRO A 245 -14.78 -23.37 6.67
C PRO A 245 -13.32 -22.93 6.84
N PHE A 246 -12.39 -23.88 6.97
CA PHE A 246 -10.96 -23.60 7.11
C PHE A 246 -10.39 -22.95 5.85
N PHE A 247 -10.74 -23.47 4.66
CA PHE A 247 -10.33 -22.85 3.39
C PHE A 247 -10.95 -21.47 3.18
N GLY A 248 -12.19 -21.27 3.64
CA GLY A 248 -12.84 -19.97 3.63
C GLY A 248 -12.06 -18.94 4.46
N VAL A 249 -11.78 -19.27 5.72
CA VAL A 249 -10.96 -18.41 6.60
C VAL A 249 -9.58 -18.17 6.01
N PHE A 250 -8.91 -19.22 5.53
CA PHE A 250 -7.60 -19.11 4.90
C PHE A 250 -7.61 -18.20 3.66
N ARG A 251 -8.66 -18.28 2.82
CA ARG A 251 -8.85 -17.38 1.68
C ARG A 251 -8.97 -15.93 2.13
N TYR A 252 -9.75 -15.63 3.16
CA TYR A 252 -9.89 -14.25 3.65
C TYR A 252 -8.58 -13.74 4.26
N LEU A 253 -7.89 -14.56 5.04
CA LEU A 253 -6.59 -14.20 5.61
C LEU A 253 -5.54 -13.93 4.53
N THR A 254 -5.46 -14.79 3.50
CA THR A 254 -4.52 -14.59 2.38
C THR A 254 -4.87 -13.34 1.59
N LEU A 255 -6.14 -13.12 1.22
CA LEU A 255 -6.58 -11.91 0.52
C LEU A 255 -6.30 -10.64 1.34
N LEU A 256 -6.58 -10.67 2.64
CA LEU A 256 -6.27 -9.55 3.54
C LEU A 256 -4.77 -9.29 3.60
N THR A 257 -3.96 -10.34 3.72
CA THR A 257 -2.49 -10.22 3.75
C THR A 257 -1.96 -9.64 2.44
N PHE A 258 -2.43 -10.14 1.30
CA PHE A 258 -2.07 -9.59 -0.01
C PHE A 258 -2.54 -8.15 -0.19
N ALA A 259 -3.73 -7.80 0.28
CA ALA A 259 -4.23 -6.43 0.21
C ALA A 259 -3.39 -5.48 1.09
N ILE A 260 -3.01 -5.91 2.29
CA ILE A 260 -2.10 -5.15 3.17
C ILE A 260 -0.75 -4.98 2.48
N ILE A 261 -0.14 -6.05 1.97
CA ILE A 261 1.14 -5.99 1.24
C ILE A 261 1.02 -5.09 0.01
N GLN A 262 -0.06 -5.18 -0.76
CA GLN A 262 -0.25 -4.34 -1.94
C GLN A 262 -0.44 -2.87 -1.58
N SER A 263 -1.13 -2.57 -0.47
CA SER A 263 -1.35 -1.21 0.01
C SER A 263 -0.06 -0.48 0.42
N THR A 264 1.04 -1.20 0.65
CA THR A 264 2.35 -0.59 0.94
C THR A 264 3.06 -0.14 -0.33
N PHE A 265 2.67 -0.63 -1.51
CA PHE A 265 3.30 -0.30 -2.78
C PHE A 265 2.52 0.77 -3.55
N LEU A 266 3.11 1.97 -3.67
CA LEU A 266 2.51 3.09 -4.40
C LEU A 266 2.44 2.91 -5.92
N HIS A 267 3.18 1.95 -6.47
CA HIS A 267 3.23 1.65 -7.91
C HIS A 267 2.22 0.58 -8.33
N CYS A 268 1.41 0.06 -7.39
CA CYS A 268 0.37 -0.91 -7.65
C CYS A 268 -0.94 -0.39 -7.05
N SER A 269 -2.06 -0.61 -7.73
CA SER A 269 -3.38 -0.40 -7.14
C SER A 269 -4.12 -1.74 -7.06
N ALA A 270 -4.80 -1.99 -5.94
CA ALA A 270 -5.71 -3.12 -5.79
C ALA A 270 -7.06 -2.87 -6.47
N LEU A 271 -7.33 -1.61 -6.83
CA LEU A 271 -8.57 -1.21 -7.46
C LEU A 271 -8.55 -1.49 -8.97
N PRO A 272 -9.72 -1.80 -9.57
CA PRO A 272 -9.83 -1.90 -11.02
C PRO A 272 -9.52 -0.56 -11.68
N GLU A 273 -9.09 -0.58 -12.95
CA GLU A 273 -8.66 0.61 -13.70
C GLU A 273 -9.69 1.75 -13.69
N ALA A 274 -10.99 1.42 -13.74
CA ALA A 274 -12.07 2.42 -13.69
C ALA A 274 -12.13 3.21 -12.37
N TRP A 275 -11.56 2.69 -11.28
CA TRP A 275 -11.60 3.28 -9.94
C TRP A 275 -10.21 3.74 -9.47
N MET A 276 -9.24 3.75 -10.38
CA MET A 276 -7.85 4.11 -10.11
C MET A 276 -7.69 5.50 -9.47
N TYR A 277 -8.54 6.46 -9.81
CA TYR A 277 -8.48 7.81 -9.25
C TYR A 277 -8.85 7.90 -7.77
N VAL A 278 -9.48 6.85 -7.22
CA VAL A 278 -9.84 6.75 -5.79
C VAL A 278 -8.62 6.39 -4.95
N ASP A 279 -7.57 5.83 -5.55
CA ASP A 279 -6.29 5.53 -4.90
C ASP A 279 -5.35 6.75 -5.04
N PRO A 280 -5.25 7.63 -4.03
CA PRO A 280 -4.46 8.86 -4.14
C PRO A 280 -2.96 8.58 -4.29
N GLY A 281 -2.47 7.46 -3.75
CA GLY A 281 -1.07 7.08 -3.83
C GLY A 281 -0.68 6.66 -5.22
N TYR A 282 -1.43 5.70 -5.78
CA TYR A 282 -1.21 5.25 -7.15
C TYR A 282 -1.47 6.37 -8.16
N PHE A 283 -2.54 7.15 -7.98
CA PHE A 283 -2.90 8.25 -8.88
C PHE A 283 -1.83 9.36 -8.90
N ALA A 284 -1.26 9.71 -7.74
CA ALA A 284 -0.15 10.66 -7.66
C ALA A 284 1.12 10.12 -8.33
N PHE A 285 1.43 8.83 -8.12
CA PHE A 285 2.58 8.15 -8.73
C PHE A 285 2.50 8.14 -10.27
N ILE A 286 1.36 7.73 -10.82
CA ILE A 286 1.18 7.69 -12.28
C ILE A 286 1.13 9.09 -12.89
N SER A 287 0.52 10.07 -12.21
CA SER A 287 0.49 11.47 -12.65
C SER A 287 1.88 12.08 -12.68
N LEU A 288 2.72 11.77 -11.69
CA LEU A 288 4.13 12.15 -11.69
C LEU A 288 4.88 11.52 -12.86
N THR A 289 4.76 10.20 -13.03
CA THR A 289 5.44 9.46 -14.11
C THR A 289 5.00 9.95 -15.50
N PHE A 290 3.72 10.26 -15.68
CA PHE A 290 3.18 10.85 -16.91
C PHE A 290 3.74 12.26 -17.16
N THR A 291 3.79 13.10 -16.13
CA THR A 291 4.32 14.46 -16.22
C THR A 291 5.82 14.44 -16.53
N GLN A 292 6.57 13.54 -15.89
CA GLN A 292 8.00 13.36 -16.11
C GLN A 292 8.28 12.87 -17.53
N SER A 293 7.60 11.82 -17.99
CA SER A 293 7.76 11.30 -19.36
C SER A 293 7.38 12.34 -20.43
N SER A 294 6.32 13.12 -20.21
CA SER A 294 5.86 14.14 -21.16
C SER A 294 6.76 15.38 -21.21
N ARG A 295 7.25 15.87 -20.06
CA ARG A 295 8.07 17.11 -19.97
C ARG A 295 9.57 16.86 -20.08
N ARG A 296 10.04 15.68 -19.70
CA ARG A 296 11.46 15.27 -19.74
C ARG A 296 11.76 14.26 -20.85
N ASN A 297 10.95 14.21 -21.90
CA ASN A 297 11.25 13.40 -23.08
C ASN A 297 12.64 13.80 -23.63
N LEU A 298 13.62 12.89 -23.49
CA LEU A 298 15.01 13.14 -23.87
C LEU A 298 15.16 13.36 -25.37
N VAL A 299 14.44 12.58 -26.18
CA VAL A 299 14.45 12.72 -27.65
C VAL A 299 13.99 14.11 -28.05
N ARG A 300 12.87 14.57 -27.49
CA ARG A 300 12.35 15.93 -27.72
C ARG A 300 13.35 17.00 -27.29
N ARG A 301 13.98 16.84 -26.13
CA ARG A 301 14.97 17.80 -25.62
C ARG A 301 16.23 17.85 -26.48
N CYS A 302 16.78 16.70 -26.84
CA CYS A 302 17.94 16.59 -27.73
C CYS A 302 17.64 17.19 -29.11
N PHE A 303 16.44 16.95 -29.65
CA PHE A 303 16.01 17.55 -30.91
C PHE A 303 15.92 19.08 -30.83
N ILE A 304 15.31 19.61 -29.77
CA ILE A 304 15.23 21.06 -29.54
C ILE A 304 16.64 21.65 -29.33
N SER A 305 17.52 20.99 -28.58
CA SER A 305 18.92 21.42 -28.41
C SER A 305 19.70 21.44 -29.72
N ALA A 306 19.45 20.47 -30.61
CA ALA A 306 20.08 20.43 -31.93
C ALA A 306 19.58 21.56 -32.82
N LEU A 307 18.28 21.89 -32.76
CA LEU A 307 17.70 23.00 -33.52
C LEU A 307 18.10 24.38 -32.98
N MET A 308 18.08 24.54 -31.66
CA MET A 308 18.26 25.81 -30.98
C MET A 308 19.07 25.60 -29.69
N PRO A 309 20.41 25.51 -29.78
CA PRO A 309 21.28 25.22 -28.63
C PRO A 309 21.21 26.31 -27.54
N GLN A 310 20.66 27.48 -27.87
CA GLN A 310 20.45 28.57 -26.93
C GLN A 310 19.18 28.41 -26.07
N VAL A 311 18.22 27.55 -26.43
CA VAL A 311 16.95 27.35 -25.67
C VAL A 311 17.19 26.86 -24.25
N GLN A 312 18.29 26.15 -24.00
CA GLN A 312 18.58 25.59 -22.69
C GLN A 312 19.39 26.54 -21.79
N ARG A 313 19.80 27.70 -22.29
CA ARG A 313 20.51 28.68 -21.46
C ARG A 313 19.50 29.41 -20.57
N ALA A 314 19.75 29.43 -19.28
CA ALA A 314 18.93 30.18 -18.31
C ALA A 314 19.01 31.70 -18.54
N GLN A 315 20.11 32.17 -19.11
CA GLN A 315 20.33 33.55 -19.51
C GLN A 315 20.43 33.65 -21.02
N GLY A 316 19.71 34.59 -21.62
CA GLY A 316 19.84 34.90 -23.03
C GLY A 316 21.28 35.30 -23.38
N PRO A 317 21.71 35.15 -24.65
CA PRO A 317 22.98 35.71 -25.07
C PRO A 317 23.01 37.21 -24.78
N ALA A 318 24.16 37.72 -24.30
CA ALA A 318 24.34 39.15 -24.10
C ALA A 318 24.01 39.89 -25.41
N PRO A 319 23.32 41.06 -25.34
CA PRO A 319 23.00 41.82 -26.53
C PRO A 319 24.29 42.11 -27.30
N ALA A 320 24.24 41.92 -28.63
CA ALA A 320 25.38 42.22 -29.47
C ALA A 320 25.72 43.72 -29.33
N ARG A 321 26.97 44.03 -28.99
CA ARG A 321 27.48 45.41 -29.07
C ARG A 321 27.39 45.87 -30.54
N GLU A 322 26.86 47.07 -30.76
CA GLU A 322 26.55 47.67 -32.07
C GLU A 322 27.78 48.05 -32.92
N ASP A 323 28.96 47.48 -32.67
CA ASP A 323 30.23 47.96 -33.24
C ASP A 323 30.60 47.36 -34.62
N ALA A 324 29.62 47.04 -35.50
CA ALA A 324 29.92 46.35 -36.77
C ALA A 324 29.14 46.89 -37.98
N GLU A 325 29.48 48.11 -38.42
CA GLU A 325 28.98 48.72 -39.67
C GLU A 325 29.65 48.21 -40.98
N THR A 326 30.48 47.16 -40.94
CA THR A 326 31.15 46.58 -42.13
C THR A 326 30.32 45.44 -42.78
N GLY A 327 29.07 45.73 -43.16
CA GLY A 327 28.04 44.72 -43.46
C GLY A 327 27.95 44.10 -44.87
N GLY A 328 28.81 44.48 -45.84
CA GLY A 328 28.62 44.06 -47.26
C GLY A 328 29.12 42.65 -47.60
N GLY A 329 30.35 42.31 -47.19
CA GLY A 329 31.00 41.05 -47.59
C GLY A 329 30.50 39.81 -46.84
N GLU A 330 30.15 39.97 -45.56
CA GLU A 330 29.67 38.85 -44.74
C GLU A 330 28.30 38.35 -45.18
N ALA A 331 27.42 39.23 -45.67
CA ALA A 331 26.09 38.86 -46.13
C ALA A 331 26.16 37.89 -47.33
N ALA A 332 27.03 38.17 -48.31
CA ALA A 332 27.22 37.31 -49.48
C ALA A 332 27.81 35.94 -49.10
N SER A 333 28.79 35.90 -48.18
CA SER A 333 29.38 34.66 -47.66
C SER A 333 28.36 33.80 -46.90
N ARG A 334 27.53 34.42 -46.05
CA ARG A 334 26.42 33.74 -45.35
C ARG A 334 25.39 33.17 -46.33
N ALA A 335 25.03 33.91 -47.37
CA ALA A 335 24.10 33.44 -48.41
C ALA A 335 24.63 32.23 -49.18
N ALA A 336 25.91 32.25 -49.59
CA ALA A 336 26.55 31.12 -50.27
C ALA A 336 26.61 29.87 -49.38
N ARG A 337 26.97 30.03 -48.10
CA ARG A 337 26.95 28.94 -47.11
C ARG A 337 25.54 28.38 -46.91
N ALA A 338 24.52 29.24 -46.80
CA ALA A 338 23.13 28.82 -46.68
C ALA A 338 22.66 28.00 -47.90
N ARG A 339 23.03 28.41 -49.11
CA ARG A 339 22.72 27.65 -50.34
C ARG A 339 23.34 26.25 -50.33
N ARG A 340 24.62 26.12 -49.95
CA ARG A 340 25.29 24.80 -49.82
C ARG A 340 24.59 23.91 -48.79
N LEU A 341 24.22 24.47 -47.63
CA LEU A 341 23.49 23.72 -46.61
C LEU A 341 22.10 23.29 -47.08
N ARG A 342 21.38 24.11 -47.84
CA ARG A 342 20.08 23.73 -48.42
C ARG A 342 20.21 22.56 -49.39
N VAL A 343 21.20 22.58 -50.29
CA VAL A 343 21.44 21.46 -51.23
C VAL A 343 21.77 20.17 -50.46
N ARG A 344 22.63 20.26 -49.44
CA ARG A 344 22.97 19.12 -48.57
C ARG A 344 21.74 18.58 -47.83
N ASN A 345 20.90 19.44 -47.28
CA ASN A 345 19.68 19.03 -46.58
C ASN A 345 18.68 18.38 -47.54
N LYS A 346 18.54 18.88 -48.77
CA LYS A 346 17.72 18.23 -49.81
C LYS A 346 18.24 16.83 -50.14
N LEU A 347 19.56 16.65 -50.23
CA LEU A 347 20.17 15.34 -50.45
C LEU A 347 19.88 14.38 -49.28
N TRP A 348 20.01 14.85 -48.03
CA TRP A 348 19.70 14.06 -46.82
C TRP A 348 18.23 13.66 -46.70
N VAL A 349 17.30 14.42 -47.27
CA VAL A 349 15.86 14.06 -47.29
C VAL A 349 15.55 13.06 -48.40
N ALA A 350 16.40 12.95 -49.42
CA ALA A 350 16.22 12.05 -50.56
C ALA A 350 16.83 10.66 -50.32
N VAL A 351 17.77 10.53 -49.38
CA VAL A 351 18.33 9.26 -48.87
C VAL A 351 17.48 8.78 -47.72
#